data_AF-G8H2W3-F1
#
_entry.id   AF-G8H2W3-F1
#
_cell.length_a   1.000
_cell.length_b   1.000
_cell.length_c   1.000
_cell.angle_alpha   90.00
_cell.angle_beta   90.00
_cell.angle_gamma   90.00
#
_symmetry.space_group_name_H-M   'P 1'
#
loop_
_entity.id
_entity.type
_entity.pdbx_description
1 polymer ?
#
loop_
_entity_poly.entity_id
_entity_poly.type
_entity_poly.pdbx_seq_one_letter_code
_entity_poly.pdbx_strand_id
1 'polypeptide(L)'
;IFWCIVTVLPMAINSLIWYDGVHIKAPIYCDIVTKLRIGATVGTPASVLCITRQLESIAAARTASFTVADRRRRQLVDLAIGLGIPCLVMILHTVVQGHRYDIIERVGCVPAVYWSLPSIFLVTIWGLILDIVAAVYAVLAMRLFVIRRYQFNHLLESSKSA
;
A
#
# COMPACT_ATOMS: atom_id res chain seq x y z
N ILE A 1 -0.43 -8.02 0.48
CA ILE A 1 -1.12 -9.14 -0.22
C ILE A 1 -2.47 -8.70 -0.77
N PHE A 2 -3.42 -8.27 0.08
CA PHE A 2 -4.76 -7.83 -0.37
C PHE A 2 -4.71 -6.84 -1.54
N TRP A 3 -3.99 -5.72 -1.40
CA TRP A 3 -3.88 -4.70 -2.45
C TRP A 3 -3.16 -5.17 -3.72
N CYS A 4 -2.26 -6.15 -3.63
CA CYS A 4 -1.66 -6.79 -4.80
C CYS A 4 -2.69 -7.61 -5.58
N ILE A 5 -3.55 -8.35 -4.89
CA ILE A 5 -4.63 -9.12 -5.53
C ILE A 5 -5.62 -8.17 -6.20
N VAL A 6 -5.99 -7.09 -5.50
CA VAL A 6 -6.91 -6.05 -5.99
C VAL A 6 -6.37 -5.31 -7.23
N THR A 7 -5.07 -5.30 -7.47
CA THR A 7 -4.47 -4.69 -8.67
C THR A 7 -4.27 -5.68 -9.80
N VAL A 8 -3.71 -6.85 -9.50
CA VAL A 8 -3.31 -7.84 -10.51
C VAL A 8 -4.51 -8.57 -11.10
N LEU A 9 -5.48 -9.00 -10.26
CA LEU A 9 -6.65 -9.73 -10.78
C LEU A 9 -7.49 -8.89 -11.74
N PRO A 10 -7.84 -7.63 -11.43
CA PRO A 10 -8.60 -6.82 -12.37
C PRO A 10 -7.83 -6.48 -13.65
N MET A 11 -6.50 -6.28 -13.57
CA MET A 11 -5.68 -6.08 -14.78
C MET A 11 -5.72 -7.31 -15.70
N ALA A 12 -5.60 -8.52 -15.14
CA ALA A 12 -5.67 -9.75 -15.92
C ALA A 12 -7.05 -9.93 -16.58
N ILE A 13 -8.13 -9.73 -15.82
CA ILE A 13 -9.50 -9.83 -16.34
C ILE A 13 -9.75 -8.76 -17.41
N ASN A 14 -9.29 -7.53 -17.20
CA ASN A 14 -9.41 -6.45 -18.16
C ASN A 14 -8.73 -6.80 -19.49
N SER A 15 -7.52 -7.33 -19.45
CA SER A 15 -6.76 -7.70 -20.65
C SER A 15 -7.42 -8.84 -21.43
N LEU A 16 -8.17 -9.73 -20.76
CA LEU A 16 -8.90 -10.83 -21.40
C LEU A 16 -10.21 -10.35 -22.04
N ILE A 17 -10.99 -9.52 -21.34
CA ILE A 17 -12.32 -9.10 -21.79
C ILE A 17 -12.22 -8.05 -22.91
N TRP A 18 -11.27 -7.11 -22.81
CA TRP A 18 -11.07 -6.00 -23.74
C TRP A 18 -9.88 -6.21 -24.68
N TYR A 19 -9.55 -7.47 -25.00
CA TYR A 19 -8.46 -7.80 -25.92
C TYR A 19 -8.69 -7.26 -27.34
N ASP A 20 -9.94 -7.33 -27.84
CA ASP A 20 -10.29 -7.05 -29.24
C ASP A 20 -11.50 -6.08 -29.33
N GLY A 21 -11.40 -4.95 -28.63
CA GLY A 21 -12.37 -3.86 -28.75
C GLY A 21 -12.76 -3.19 -27.44
N VAL A 22 -13.35 -1.99 -27.56
CA VAL A 22 -13.67 -1.06 -26.46
C VAL A 22 -15.14 -1.08 -26.03
N HIS A 23 -15.87 -2.14 -26.36
CA HIS A 23 -17.30 -2.24 -26.05
C HIS A 23 -17.58 -2.27 -24.55
N ILE A 24 -18.71 -1.67 -24.13
CA ILE A 24 -19.17 -1.69 -22.73
C ILE A 24 -19.77 -3.07 -22.44
N LYS A 25 -18.92 -4.04 -22.09
CA LYS A 25 -19.34 -5.43 -21.80
C LYS A 25 -19.87 -5.62 -20.36
N ALA A 26 -19.30 -4.90 -19.38
CA ALA A 26 -19.65 -5.07 -17.97
C ALA A 26 -19.54 -3.74 -17.18
N PRO A 27 -20.59 -2.91 -17.15
CA PRO A 27 -20.54 -1.58 -16.54
C PRO A 27 -20.35 -1.62 -15.01
N ILE A 28 -21.04 -2.53 -14.31
CA ILE A 28 -20.93 -2.70 -12.85
C ILE A 28 -19.50 -3.10 -12.45
N TYR A 29 -18.88 -3.97 -13.24
CA TYR A 29 -17.50 -4.40 -13.03
C TYR A 29 -16.53 -3.22 -13.16
N CYS A 30 -16.68 -2.40 -14.21
CA CYS A 30 -15.84 -1.21 -14.40
C CYS A 30 -15.96 -0.22 -13.24
N ASP A 31 -17.17 0.03 -12.71
CA ASP A 31 -17.35 0.93 -11.56
C ASP A 31 -16.59 0.45 -10.31
N ILE A 32 -16.65 -0.84 -10.01
CA ILE A 32 -15.97 -1.41 -8.85
C ILE A 32 -14.45 -1.37 -9.06
N VAL A 33 -13.96 -1.81 -10.22
CA VAL A 33 -12.53 -1.92 -10.52
C VAL A 33 -11.84 -0.56 -10.60
N THR A 34 -12.52 0.46 -11.14
CA THR A 34 -11.95 1.81 -11.24
C THR A 34 -11.77 2.43 -9.85
N LYS A 35 -12.76 2.27 -8.95
CA LYS A 35 -12.64 2.70 -7.55
C LYS A 35 -11.56 1.93 -6.80
N LEU A 36 -11.54 0.60 -6.92
CA LEU A 36 -10.52 -0.24 -6.30
C LEU A 36 -9.11 0.10 -6.78
N ARG A 37 -8.95 0.45 -8.05
CA ARG A 37 -7.65 0.84 -8.59
C ARG A 37 -7.13 2.15 -8.01
N ILE A 38 -7.99 3.15 -7.85
CA ILE A 38 -7.64 4.39 -7.13
C ILE A 38 -7.30 4.11 -5.67
N GLY A 39 -8.07 3.24 -5.01
CA GLY A 39 -7.71 2.79 -3.66
C GLY A 39 -6.32 2.16 -3.62
N ALA A 40 -5.99 1.33 -4.62
CA ALA A 40 -4.74 0.61 -4.65
C ALA A 40 -3.49 1.49 -4.89
N THR A 41 -3.61 2.65 -5.53
CA THR A 41 -2.47 3.59 -5.67
C THR A 41 -2.01 4.11 -4.31
N VAL A 42 -2.88 4.12 -3.31
CA VAL A 42 -2.57 4.54 -1.93
C VAL A 42 -2.48 3.33 -0.98
N GLY A 43 -3.23 2.27 -1.24
CA GLY A 43 -3.22 1.04 -0.45
C GLY A 43 -1.92 0.23 -0.57
N THR A 44 -1.28 0.27 -1.74
CA THR A 44 0.04 -0.34 -1.95
C THR A 44 1.11 0.31 -1.06
N PRO A 45 1.34 1.65 -1.11
CA PRO A 45 2.32 2.28 -0.24
C PRO A 45 1.93 2.22 1.25
N ALA A 46 0.64 2.27 1.58
CA ALA A 46 0.17 2.04 2.96
C ALA A 46 0.58 0.64 3.48
N SER A 47 0.50 -0.38 2.63
CA SER A 47 0.91 -1.75 2.99
C SER A 47 2.42 -1.84 3.23
N VAL A 48 3.22 -1.18 2.40
CA VAL A 48 4.68 -1.10 2.56
C VAL A 48 5.02 -0.42 3.88
N LEU A 49 4.35 0.69 4.21
CA LEU A 49 4.50 1.36 5.49
C LEU A 49 4.22 0.42 6.68
N CYS A 50 3.11 -0.31 6.67
CA CYS A 50 2.79 -1.26 7.74
C CYS A 50 3.87 -2.35 7.89
N ILE A 51 4.41 -2.88 6.78
CA ILE A 51 5.48 -3.89 6.80
C ILE A 51 6.78 -3.30 7.36
N THR A 52 7.22 -2.14 6.86
CA THR A 52 8.46 -1.48 7.31
C THR A 52 8.39 -1.09 8.79
N ARG A 53 7.23 -0.66 9.28
CA ARG A 53 6.98 -0.40 10.71
C ARG A 53 7.10 -1.67 11.56
N GLN A 54 6.55 -2.79 11.09
CA GLN A 54 6.69 -4.07 11.77
C GLN A 54 8.15 -4.53 11.81
N LEU A 55 8.87 -4.36 10.70
CA LEU A 55 10.30 -4.67 10.60
C LEU A 55 11.14 -3.81 11.54
N GLU A 56 10.89 -2.50 11.61
CA GLU A 56 11.56 -1.60 12.56
C GLU A 56 11.36 -2.07 14.00
N SER A 57 10.13 -2.42 14.37
CA SER A 57 9.83 -2.88 15.73
C SER A 57 10.53 -4.19 16.10
N ILE A 58 10.68 -5.11 15.14
CA ILE A 58 11.43 -6.36 15.32
C ILE A 58 12.93 -6.05 15.42
N ALA A 59 13.46 -5.22 14.52
CA ALA A 59 14.84 -4.78 14.51
C ALA A 59 15.20 -3.96 15.75
N ALA A 60 14.23 -3.35 16.45
CA ALA A 60 14.42 -2.67 17.72
C ALA A 60 14.21 -3.57 18.95
N ALA A 61 13.91 -4.89 18.79
CA ALA A 61 13.59 -5.87 19.87
C ALA A 61 12.48 -5.39 20.81
N ARG A 62 11.76 -4.33 20.44
CA ARG A 62 10.57 -3.88 21.17
C ARG A 62 9.50 -4.98 21.17
N THR A 63 9.57 -5.90 20.18
CA THR A 63 8.73 -7.10 20.11
C THR A 63 8.87 -8.02 21.33
N ALA A 64 10.04 -8.08 21.99
CA ALA A 64 10.24 -8.91 23.17
C ALA A 64 9.54 -8.35 24.43
N SER A 65 9.24 -7.04 24.45
CA SER A 65 8.60 -6.36 25.57
C SER A 65 7.09 -6.11 25.37
N PHE A 66 6.48 -6.59 24.27
CA PHE A 66 5.06 -6.30 24.02
C PHE A 66 4.14 -7.26 24.75
N THR A 67 3.13 -6.69 25.38
CA THR A 67 1.99 -7.45 25.88
C THR A 67 1.06 -7.87 24.74
N VAL A 68 0.19 -8.87 24.99
CA VAL A 68 -0.82 -9.31 24.01
C VAL A 68 -1.76 -8.16 23.61
N ALA A 69 -2.06 -7.25 24.53
CA ALA A 69 -2.88 -6.07 24.28
C ALA A 69 -2.19 -5.08 23.32
N ASP A 70 -0.89 -4.83 23.49
CA ASP A 70 -0.10 -3.96 22.61
C ASP A 70 -0.03 -4.51 21.19
N ARG A 71 0.09 -5.83 21.04
CA ARG A 71 0.11 -6.50 19.74
C ARG A 71 -1.22 -6.30 18.99
N ARG A 72 -2.35 -6.47 19.68
CA ARG A 72 -3.68 -6.23 19.09
C ARG A 72 -3.89 -4.77 18.69
N ARG A 73 -3.49 -3.83 19.55
CA ARG A 73 -3.60 -2.39 19.25
C ARG A 73 -2.77 -2.01 18.02
N ARG A 74 -1.55 -2.55 17.88
CA ARG A 74 -0.72 -2.34 16.68
C ARG A 74 -1.36 -2.89 15.42
N GLN A 75 -1.86 -4.13 15.46
CA GLN A 75 -2.57 -4.73 14.33
C GLN A 75 -3.78 -3.90 13.91
N LEU A 76 -4.55 -3.38 14.87
CA LEU A 76 -5.70 -2.52 14.58
C LEU A 76 -5.27 -1.21 13.92
N VAL A 77 -4.19 -0.60 14.39
CA VAL A 77 -3.64 0.62 13.77
C VAL A 77 -3.13 0.34 12.36
N ASP A 78 -2.41 -0.75 12.14
CA ASP A 78 -1.89 -1.11 10.83
C ASP A 78 -3.03 -1.45 9.84
N LEU A 79 -4.12 -2.05 10.33
CA LEU A 79 -5.35 -2.26 9.56
C LEU A 79 -6.06 -0.94 9.24
N ALA A 80 -6.14 -0.03 10.22
CA ALA A 80 -6.75 1.29 10.03
C ALA A 80 -5.97 2.14 9.02
N ILE A 81 -4.64 2.08 9.03
CA ILE A 81 -3.79 2.75 8.05
C ILE A 81 -3.91 2.08 6.68
N GLY A 82 -3.79 0.75 6.64
CA GLY A 82 -3.76 -0.04 5.41
C GLY A 82 -5.09 -0.14 4.67
N LEU A 83 -6.23 0.09 5.35
CA LEU A 83 -7.56 0.05 4.75
C LEU A 83 -8.29 1.39 4.85
N GLY A 84 -8.16 2.10 5.98
CA GLY A 84 -8.87 3.35 6.23
C GLY A 84 -8.43 4.48 5.31
N ILE A 85 -7.12 4.68 5.12
CA ILE A 85 -6.60 5.74 4.21
C ILE A 85 -7.03 5.47 2.76
N PRO A 86 -6.86 4.26 2.19
CA PRO A 86 -7.35 3.97 0.86
C PRO A 86 -8.87 4.15 0.70
N CYS A 87 -9.67 3.73 1.68
CA CYS A 87 -11.12 3.94 1.66
C CYS A 87 -11.47 5.43 1.64
N LEU A 88 -10.79 6.25 2.45
CA LEU A 88 -11.00 7.70 2.47
C LEU A 88 -10.64 8.32 1.09
N VAL A 89 -9.53 7.93 0.49
CA VAL A 89 -9.14 8.41 -0.85
C VAL A 89 -10.13 7.96 -1.93
N MET A 90 -10.66 6.74 -1.84
CA MET A 90 -11.71 6.25 -2.75
C MET A 90 -12.99 7.10 -2.68
N ILE A 91 -13.36 7.55 -1.48
CA ILE A 91 -14.49 8.47 -1.26
C ILE A 91 -14.15 9.85 -1.82
N LEU A 92 -13.01 10.43 -1.47
CA LEU A 92 -12.58 11.74 -1.96
C LEU A 92 -12.48 11.78 -3.50
N HIS A 93 -12.11 10.67 -4.12
CA HIS A 93 -12.04 10.56 -5.57
C HIS A 93 -13.39 10.79 -6.26
N THR A 94 -14.54 10.57 -5.60
CA THR A 94 -15.85 10.87 -6.21
C THR A 94 -16.03 12.36 -6.52
N VAL A 95 -15.35 13.25 -5.79
CA VAL A 95 -15.45 14.71 -5.96
C VAL A 95 -14.65 15.19 -7.18
N VAL A 96 -13.54 14.52 -7.50
CA VAL A 96 -12.63 14.88 -8.60
C VAL A 96 -12.81 14.00 -9.85
N GLN A 97 -13.88 13.20 -9.87
CA GLN A 97 -14.19 12.29 -10.95
C GLN A 97 -14.84 13.07 -12.11
N GLY A 98 -14.12 13.22 -13.23
CA GLY A 98 -14.62 13.94 -14.40
C GLY A 98 -15.66 13.14 -15.19
N HIS A 99 -15.44 11.83 -15.34
CA HIS A 99 -16.34 10.90 -16.00
C HIS A 99 -16.36 9.56 -15.24
N ARG A 100 -17.34 8.70 -15.51
CA ARG A 100 -17.56 7.46 -14.74
C ARG A 100 -16.38 6.49 -14.84
N TYR A 101 -15.92 6.21 -16.05
CA TYR A 101 -14.70 5.46 -16.36
C TYR A 101 -14.41 5.58 -17.85
N ASP A 102 -13.14 5.44 -18.22
CA ASP A 102 -12.71 5.32 -19.61
C ASP A 102 -12.44 3.84 -19.93
N ILE A 103 -12.62 3.43 -21.18
CA ILE A 103 -12.28 2.07 -21.62
C ILE A 103 -11.19 2.20 -22.68
N ILE A 104 -10.04 1.60 -22.41
CA ILE A 104 -8.91 1.58 -23.34
C ILE A 104 -8.77 0.14 -23.85
N GLU A 105 -8.60 -0.02 -25.16
CA GLU A 105 -8.36 -1.32 -25.77
C GLU A 105 -7.14 -2.00 -25.13
N ARG A 106 -7.22 -3.32 -24.87
CA ARG A 106 -6.19 -4.15 -24.20
C ARG A 106 -5.92 -3.84 -22.73
N VAL A 107 -6.29 -2.65 -22.24
CA VAL A 107 -6.09 -2.22 -20.84
C VAL A 107 -7.38 -2.34 -20.01
N GLY A 108 -8.55 -2.25 -20.66
CA GLY A 108 -9.88 -2.32 -20.05
C GLY A 108 -10.30 -1.03 -19.35
N CYS A 109 -11.02 -1.16 -18.23
CA CYS A 109 -11.62 0.00 -17.54
C CYS A 109 -10.56 0.85 -16.81
N VAL A 110 -10.64 2.18 -16.95
CA VAL A 110 -9.72 3.17 -16.36
C VAL A 110 -10.44 4.27 -15.60
N PRO A 111 -10.01 4.61 -14.36
CA PRO A 111 -10.62 5.70 -13.63
C PRO A 111 -10.31 7.01 -14.34
N ALA A 112 -11.36 7.77 -14.65
CA ALA A 112 -11.21 9.10 -15.19
C ALA A 112 -11.02 10.09 -14.04
N VAL A 113 -9.81 10.65 -13.92
CA VAL A 113 -9.49 11.69 -12.94
C VAL A 113 -9.34 13.00 -13.70
N TYR A 114 -10.08 14.03 -13.29
CA TYR A 114 -9.93 15.35 -13.90
C TYR A 114 -8.66 16.02 -13.37
N TRP A 115 -7.69 16.28 -14.26
CA TRP A 115 -6.43 16.92 -13.93
C TRP A 115 -6.67 18.35 -13.46
N SER A 116 -6.71 18.52 -12.15
CA SER A 116 -7.01 19.79 -11.50
C SER A 116 -6.20 19.90 -10.22
N LEU A 117 -5.97 21.13 -9.72
CA LEU A 117 -5.26 21.33 -8.46
C LEU A 117 -5.84 20.48 -7.31
N PRO A 118 -7.18 20.34 -7.14
CA PRO A 118 -7.75 19.47 -6.11
C PRO A 118 -7.39 17.98 -6.27
N SER A 119 -7.26 17.44 -7.50
CA SER A 119 -6.96 16.02 -7.69
C SER A 119 -5.56 15.65 -7.16
N ILE A 120 -4.62 16.58 -7.27
CA ILE A 120 -3.25 16.41 -6.76
C ILE A 120 -3.27 16.29 -5.23
N PHE A 121 -3.95 17.22 -4.54
CA PHE A 121 -4.01 17.23 -3.08
C PHE A 121 -4.91 16.13 -2.50
N LEU A 122 -5.96 15.73 -3.19
CA LEU A 122 -6.94 14.78 -2.67
C LEU A 122 -6.56 13.32 -2.94
N VAL A 123 -5.81 13.03 -4.00
CA VAL A 123 -5.52 11.65 -4.44
C VAL A 123 -4.02 11.40 -4.53
N THR A 124 -3.28 12.20 -5.29
CA THR A 124 -1.88 11.92 -5.63
C THR A 124 -0.93 12.07 -4.44
N ILE A 125 -1.11 13.11 -3.63
CA ILE A 125 -0.16 13.44 -2.55
C ILE A 125 -0.10 12.36 -1.46
N TRP A 126 -1.21 11.64 -1.22
CA TRP A 126 -1.30 10.63 -0.17
C TRP A 126 -0.37 9.45 -0.43
N GLY A 127 -0.25 9.00 -1.67
CA GLY A 127 0.69 7.94 -2.05
C GLY A 127 2.14 8.35 -1.73
N LEU A 128 2.52 9.55 -2.17
CA LEU A 128 3.87 10.09 -1.95
C LEU A 128 4.21 10.26 -0.47
N ILE A 129 3.28 10.80 0.33
CA ILE A 129 3.47 10.95 1.77
C ILE A 129 3.71 9.59 2.41
N LEU A 130 2.89 8.59 2.09
CA LEU A 130 3.04 7.24 2.64
C LEU A 130 4.36 6.58 2.24
N ASP A 131 4.78 6.75 0.99
CA ASP A 131 6.06 6.23 0.50
C ASP A 131 7.26 6.88 1.20
N ILE A 132 7.25 8.20 1.38
CA ILE A 132 8.31 8.92 2.11
C ILE A 132 8.40 8.41 3.55
N VAL A 133 7.26 8.29 4.23
CA VAL A 133 7.21 7.79 5.60
C VAL A 133 7.71 6.33 5.66
N ALA A 134 7.30 5.48 4.70
CA ALA A 134 7.76 4.11 4.61
C ALA A 134 9.27 4.00 4.38
N ALA A 135 9.82 4.86 3.52
CA ALA A 135 11.27 4.91 3.27
C ALA A 135 12.05 5.28 4.53
N VAL A 136 11.58 6.26 5.32
CA VAL A 136 12.20 6.62 6.60
C VAL A 136 12.20 5.43 7.57
N TYR A 137 11.08 4.73 7.73
CA TYR A 137 11.02 3.54 8.58
C TYR A 137 11.89 2.40 8.06
N ALA A 138 11.96 2.20 6.75
CA ALA A 138 12.83 1.18 6.14
C ALA A 138 14.31 1.45 6.45
N VAL A 139 14.77 2.70 6.33
CA VAL A 139 16.15 3.09 6.65
C VAL A 139 16.45 2.86 8.14
N LEU A 140 15.53 3.23 9.03
CA LEU A 140 15.67 2.99 10.47
C LEU A 140 15.76 1.49 10.79
N ALA A 141 14.84 0.71 10.25
CA ALA A 141 14.80 -0.75 10.43
C ALA A 141 16.12 -1.40 9.95
N MET A 142 16.61 -0.98 8.79
CA MET A 142 17.86 -1.48 8.23
C MET A 142 19.06 -1.14 9.11
N ARG A 143 19.17 0.11 9.59
CA ARG A 143 20.25 0.52 10.50
C ARG A 143 20.27 -0.30 11.79
N LEU A 144 19.11 -0.45 12.43
CA LEU A 144 18.95 -1.24 13.66
C LEU A 144 19.34 -2.71 13.45
N PHE A 145 18.93 -3.29 12.32
CA PHE A 145 19.24 -4.67 11.98
C PHE A 145 20.76 -4.89 11.79
N VAL A 146 21.43 -3.97 11.08
CA VAL A 146 22.88 -4.04 10.86
C VAL A 146 23.66 -3.92 12.18
N ILE A 147 23.32 -2.95 13.02
CA ILE A 147 23.98 -2.75 14.33
C ILE A 147 23.88 -4.01 15.19
N ARG A 148 22.71 -4.64 15.23
CA ARG A 148 22.50 -5.85 16.02
C ARG A 148 23.26 -7.06 15.50
N ARG A 149 23.30 -7.21 14.19
CA ARG A 149 24.07 -8.28 13.57
C ARG A 149 25.55 -8.16 13.92
N TYR A 150 26.07 -6.93 13.96
CA TYR A 150 27.42 -6.67 14.41
C TYR A 150 27.62 -7.01 15.91
N GLN A 151 26.72 -6.56 16.79
CA GLN A 151 26.78 -6.88 18.22
C GLN A 151 26.74 -8.38 18.49
N PHE A 152 25.88 -9.12 17.79
CA PHE A 152 25.78 -10.58 17.94
C PHE A 152 27.07 -11.28 17.49
N ASN A 153 27.67 -10.85 16.38
CA ASN A 153 28.94 -11.40 15.91
C ASN A 153 30.07 -11.15 16.93
N HIS A 154 30.14 -9.95 17.52
CA HIS A 154 31.14 -9.63 18.54
C HIS A 154 31.00 -10.49 19.81
N LEU A 155 29.77 -10.81 20.21
CA LEU A 155 29.53 -11.71 21.36
C LEU A 155 29.99 -13.15 21.06
N LEU A 156 29.79 -13.63 19.82
CA LEU A 156 30.27 -14.95 19.41
C LEU A 156 31.79 -15.04 19.36
N GLU A 157 32.46 -13.97 18.93
CA GLU A 157 33.93 -13.88 18.95
C GLU A 157 34.45 -13.88 20.39
N SER A 158 33.86 -13.07 21.27
CA SER A 158 34.23 -13.03 22.69
C SER A 158 34.01 -14.36 23.41
N SER A 159 32.99 -15.13 23.04
CA SER A 159 32.71 -16.46 23.61
C SER A 159 33.66 -17.55 23.11
N LYS A 160 34.33 -17.36 21.97
CA LYS A 160 35.33 -18.31 21.44
C LYS A 160 36.72 -18.13 22.04
N SER A 161 36.98 -16.99 22.67
CA SER A 161 38.25 -16.68 23.33
C SER A 161 38.28 -16.99 24.83
N ALA A 162 37.21 -17.55 25.39
CA ALA A 162 37.13 -18.06 26.76
C ALA A 162 37.09 -19.60 26.76
#